data_AF-A0A8J6FBW9-F1
#
_entry.id   AF-A0A8J6FBW9-F1
#
_cell.length_a   1.000
_cell.length_b   1.000
_cell.length_c   1.000
_cell.angle_alpha   90.00
_cell.angle_beta   90.00
_cell.angle_gamma   90.00
#
_symmetry.space_group_name_H-M   'P 1'
#
loop_
_entity.id
_entity.type
_entity.pdbx_description
1 polymer ?
#
loop_
_entity_poly.entity_id
_entity_poly.type
_entity_poly.pdbx_seq_one_letter_code
_entity_poly.pdbx_strand_id
1 'polypeptide(L)'
;MGPLEITPFLKYESCLFDHRTRKGGISRAYSSLSDHITVSVLPFQMRWERDLQESFSEDEWLRAFQLNLKNYHCINHLETNRKLPYRWFLTPYHLAKMSAQHSTICWRCNRQTGSMMHIWWSWNRGESPLLTSIHPPFFLPL
;
A
#
# COMPACT_ATOMS: atom_id res chain seq x y z
N MET A 1 21.38 -42.54 27.05
CA MET A 1 20.70 -42.00 25.85
C MET A 1 19.28 -41.67 26.23
N GLY A 2 19.01 -40.41 26.61
CA GLY A 2 17.64 -39.96 26.90
C GLY A 2 16.88 -39.71 25.59
N PRO A 3 15.55 -39.86 25.57
CA PRO A 3 14.76 -39.58 24.38
C PRO A 3 14.92 -38.09 24.01
N LEU A 4 15.26 -37.85 22.73
CA LEU A 4 15.35 -36.51 22.16
C LEU A 4 14.01 -35.81 22.35
N GLU A 5 13.96 -34.84 23.26
CA GLU A 5 12.82 -33.93 23.37
C GLU A 5 12.65 -33.23 22.03
N ILE A 6 11.51 -33.48 21.38
CA ILE A 6 11.15 -32.89 20.11
C ILE A 6 10.90 -31.40 20.38
N THR A 7 11.92 -30.58 20.18
CA THR A 7 11.77 -29.14 20.29
C THR A 7 10.75 -28.65 19.24
N PRO A 8 9.94 -27.62 19.54
CA PRO A 8 8.99 -27.04 18.57
C PRO A 8 9.65 -26.66 17.24
N PHE A 9 10.95 -26.35 17.29
CA PHE A 9 11.79 -26.04 16.16
C PHE A 9 12.01 -27.24 15.21
N LEU A 10 12.19 -28.45 15.74
CA LEU A 10 12.35 -29.67 14.94
C LEU A 10 11.11 -29.98 14.09
N LYS A 11 9.91 -29.71 14.63
CA LYS A 11 8.64 -29.88 13.91
C LYS A 11 8.50 -28.84 12.78
N TYR A 12 8.89 -27.60 13.03
CA TYR A 12 8.91 -26.54 12.00
C TYR A 12 9.83 -26.89 10.83
N GLU A 13 11.06 -27.30 11.10
CA GLU A 13 12.02 -27.67 10.07
C GLU A 13 11.52 -28.87 9.25
N SER A 14 10.94 -29.88 9.91
CA SER A 14 10.37 -31.05 9.22
C SER A 14 9.27 -30.69 8.22
N CYS A 15 8.45 -29.67 8.50
CA CYS A 15 7.40 -29.19 7.60
C CYS A 15 7.93 -28.45 6.37
N LEU A 16 9.08 -27.78 6.48
CA LEU A 16 9.70 -27.04 5.37
C LEU A 16 10.47 -27.94 4.41
N PHE A 17 11.10 -29.00 4.93
CA PHE A 17 11.92 -29.92 4.14
C PHE A 17 11.14 -31.16 3.63
N ASP A 18 9.84 -31.31 3.95
CA ASP A 18 9.03 -32.40 3.41
C ASP A 18 8.68 -32.18 1.93
N HIS A 19 9.45 -32.81 1.04
CA HIS A 19 9.27 -32.77 -0.41
C HIS A 19 7.94 -33.36 -0.90
N ARG A 20 7.19 -34.12 -0.08
CA ARG A 20 5.84 -34.58 -0.44
C ARG A 20 4.81 -33.45 -0.37
N THR A 21 5.14 -32.33 0.28
CA THR A 21 4.21 -31.25 0.58
C THR A 21 4.30 -30.06 -0.37
N ARG A 22 4.16 -30.33 -1.67
CA ARG A 22 4.22 -29.30 -2.73
C ARG A 22 3.15 -28.20 -2.62
N LYS A 23 2.07 -28.42 -1.87
CA LYS A 23 1.02 -27.42 -1.62
C LYS A 23 0.85 -27.17 -0.13
N GLY A 24 0.98 -25.90 0.28
CA GLY A 24 0.68 -25.45 1.64
C GLY A 24 1.72 -25.80 2.71
N GLY A 25 2.97 -26.11 2.34
CA GLY A 25 4.06 -26.35 3.31
C GLY A 25 4.36 -25.12 4.17
N ILE A 26 4.42 -23.93 3.54
CA ILE A 26 4.61 -22.64 4.24
C ILE A 26 3.45 -22.37 5.21
N SER A 27 2.20 -22.63 4.80
CA SER A 27 1.02 -22.40 5.66
C SER A 27 1.04 -23.29 6.90
N ARG A 28 1.38 -24.58 6.76
CA ARG A 28 1.51 -25.51 7.88
C ARG A 28 2.68 -25.18 8.81
N ALA A 29 3.81 -24.75 8.22
CA ALA A 29 4.94 -24.26 9.00
C ALA A 29 4.55 -23.03 9.82
N TYR A 30 3.79 -22.10 9.22
CA TYR A 30 3.27 -20.91 9.89
C TYR A 30 2.26 -21.25 11.00
N SER A 31 1.31 -22.15 10.77
CA SER A 31 0.38 -22.61 11.81
C SER A 31 1.13 -23.22 13.01
N SER A 32 2.15 -24.05 12.72
CA SER A 32 2.97 -24.66 13.78
C SER A 32 3.75 -23.63 14.60
N LEU A 33 4.22 -22.54 13.97
CA LEU A 33 4.84 -21.43 14.69
C LEU A 33 3.81 -20.65 15.50
N SER A 34 2.65 -20.36 14.93
CA SER A 34 1.60 -19.56 15.58
C SER A 34 1.07 -20.23 16.85
N ASP A 35 0.99 -21.56 16.88
CA ASP A 35 0.54 -22.32 18.05
C ASP A 35 1.54 -22.25 19.23
N HIS A 36 2.80 -21.90 18.95
CA HIS A 36 3.89 -21.88 19.93
C HIS A 36 4.42 -20.46 20.25
N ILE A 37 4.00 -19.44 19.50
CA ILE A 37 4.32 -18.05 19.78
C ILE A 37 3.37 -17.53 20.87
N THR A 38 3.79 -17.67 22.13
CA THR A 38 3.12 -17.12 23.32
C THR A 38 3.64 -15.71 23.65
N VAL A 39 3.86 -14.85 22.65
CA VAL A 39 4.37 -13.50 22.92
C VAL A 39 3.23 -12.69 23.53
N SER A 40 3.19 -12.64 24.86
CA SER A 40 2.09 -12.02 25.61
C SER A 40 2.11 -10.50 25.60
N VAL A 41 3.17 -9.85 25.11
CA VAL A 41 3.19 -8.39 24.86
C VAL A 41 4.14 -8.09 23.71
N LEU A 42 3.63 -7.50 22.64
CA LEU A 42 4.45 -7.08 21.50
C LEU A 42 5.26 -5.83 21.89
N PRO A 43 6.55 -5.70 21.50
CA PRO A 43 7.41 -4.57 21.91
C PRO A 43 6.83 -3.19 21.62
N PHE A 44 5.96 -3.07 20.62
CA PHE A 44 5.30 -1.83 20.30
C PHE A 44 4.13 -1.51 21.25
N GLN A 45 3.41 -2.50 21.80
CA GLN A 45 2.34 -2.26 22.78
C GLN A 45 2.93 -1.54 24.01
N MET A 46 4.05 -2.03 24.53
CA MET A 46 4.78 -1.39 25.63
C MET A 46 5.22 0.04 25.31
N ARG A 47 5.60 0.32 24.06
CA ARG A 47 6.00 1.67 23.65
C ARG A 47 4.81 2.62 23.61
N TRP A 48 3.68 2.16 23.07
CA TRP A 48 2.46 2.94 23.01
C TRP A 48 1.86 3.21 24.38
N GLU A 49 1.87 2.23 25.28
CA GLU A 49 1.43 2.41 26.68
C GLU A 49 2.29 3.43 27.41
N ARG A 50 3.61 3.42 27.16
CA ARG A 50 4.53 4.42 27.69
C ARG A 50 4.24 5.82 27.14
N ASP A 51 4.04 5.94 25.84
CA ASP A 51 3.81 7.22 25.17
C ASP A 51 2.46 7.83 25.58
N LEU A 52 1.43 6.99 25.80
CA LEU A 52 0.09 7.39 26.24
C LEU A 52 -0.07 7.46 27.77
N GLN A 53 0.92 6.96 28.52
CA GLN A 53 0.88 6.83 29.99
C GLN A 53 -0.33 6.03 30.51
N GLU A 54 -0.86 5.13 29.69
CA GLU A 54 -2.00 4.27 30.01
C GLU A 54 -1.66 2.82 29.65
N SER A 55 -2.09 1.88 30.49
CA SER A 55 -2.00 0.45 30.22
C SER A 55 -3.29 -0.05 29.58
N PHE A 56 -3.19 -0.86 28.53
CA PHE A 56 -4.37 -1.44 27.89
C PHE A 56 -4.45 -2.94 28.17
N SER A 57 -5.67 -3.44 28.33
CA SER A 57 -5.93 -4.88 28.37
C SER A 57 -5.72 -5.51 26.99
N GLU A 58 -5.50 -6.83 26.97
CA GLU A 58 -5.35 -7.59 25.72
C GLU A 58 -6.59 -7.44 24.81
N ASP A 59 -7.79 -7.39 25.39
CA ASP A 59 -9.05 -7.17 24.67
C ASP A 59 -9.16 -5.76 24.07
N GLU A 60 -8.62 -4.73 24.74
CA GLU A 60 -8.56 -3.37 24.22
C GLU A 60 -7.58 -3.26 23.08
N TRP A 61 -6.41 -3.88 23.22
CA TRP A 61 -5.43 -4.00 22.15
C TRP A 61 -6.03 -4.69 20.93
N LEU A 62 -6.71 -5.83 21.12
CA LEU A 62 -7.35 -6.57 20.04
C LEU A 62 -8.41 -5.73 19.33
N ARG A 63 -9.26 -5.02 20.07
CA ARG A 63 -10.27 -4.11 19.51
C ARG A 63 -9.63 -2.96 18.73
N ALA A 64 -8.58 -2.35 19.26
CA ALA A 64 -7.85 -1.29 18.58
C ALA A 64 -7.24 -1.77 17.25
N PHE A 65 -6.63 -2.96 17.21
CA PHE A 65 -6.13 -3.52 15.96
C PHE A 65 -7.27 -3.82 14.98
N GLN A 66 -8.34 -4.48 15.41
CA GLN A 66 -9.47 -4.83 14.54
C GLN A 66 -10.12 -3.59 13.90
N LEU A 67 -10.25 -2.50 14.66
CA LEU A 67 -10.75 -1.23 14.15
C LEU A 67 -9.82 -0.63 13.09
N ASN A 68 -8.50 -0.68 13.35
CA ASN A 68 -7.52 -0.05 12.48
C ASN A 68 -7.07 -0.91 11.30
N LEU A 69 -7.24 -2.24 11.32
CA LEU A 69 -6.94 -3.14 10.20
C LEU A 69 -7.67 -2.72 8.91
N LYS A 70 -8.89 -2.21 9.02
CA LYS A 70 -9.66 -1.65 7.89
C LYS A 70 -9.03 -0.38 7.32
N ASN A 71 -8.28 0.37 8.13
CA ASN A 71 -7.63 1.63 7.76
C ASN A 71 -6.21 1.41 7.19
N TYR A 72 -5.46 0.41 7.68
CA TYR A 72 -4.09 0.15 7.25
C TYR A 72 -3.96 -0.33 5.80
N HIS A 73 -5.00 -0.96 5.25
CA HIS A 73 -5.03 -1.34 3.83
C HIS A 73 -5.01 -0.10 2.89
N CYS A 74 -5.30 1.10 3.42
CA CYS A 74 -5.58 2.27 2.62
C CYS A 74 -4.48 3.32 2.59
N ILE A 75 -3.40 3.28 3.38
CA ILE A 75 -2.36 4.34 3.30
C ILE A 75 -1.47 4.13 2.08
N ASN A 76 -0.89 2.94 1.91
CA ASN A 76 -0.08 2.63 0.72
C ASN A 76 -0.94 2.70 -0.55
N HIS A 77 -2.20 2.28 -0.49
CA HIS A 77 -3.14 2.40 -1.60
C HIS A 77 -3.48 3.87 -1.88
N LEU A 78 -3.75 4.69 -0.86
CA LEU A 78 -4.00 6.13 -1.00
C LEU A 78 -2.78 6.86 -1.57
N GLU A 79 -1.58 6.58 -1.08
CA GLU A 79 -0.35 7.12 -1.63
C GLU A 79 -0.12 6.70 -3.07
N THR A 80 -0.37 5.43 -3.39
CA THR A 80 -0.27 4.92 -4.76
C THR A 80 -1.27 5.64 -5.66
N ASN A 81 -2.53 5.75 -5.24
CA ASN A 81 -3.57 6.48 -5.97
C ASN A 81 -3.25 7.97 -6.14
N ARG A 82 -2.62 8.60 -5.14
CA ARG A 82 -2.15 9.99 -5.25
C ARG A 82 -0.95 10.12 -6.18
N LYS A 83 -0.04 9.15 -6.22
CA LYS A 83 1.16 9.13 -7.09
C LYS A 83 0.83 8.77 -8.54
N LEU A 84 -0.22 7.98 -8.78
CA LEU A 84 -0.60 7.48 -10.10
C LEU A 84 -0.85 8.60 -11.14
N PRO A 85 -1.63 9.65 -10.84
CA PRO A 85 -1.80 10.78 -11.76
C PRO A 85 -0.46 11.41 -12.14
N TYR A 86 0.42 11.68 -11.19
CA TYR A 86 1.72 12.32 -11.50
C TYR A 86 2.66 11.46 -12.35
N ARG A 87 2.54 10.12 -12.28
CA ARG A 87 3.37 9.19 -13.06
C ARG A 87 2.87 9.03 -14.49
N TRP A 88 1.57 8.94 -14.68
CA TRP A 88 0.97 8.62 -15.98
C TRP A 88 0.45 9.85 -16.73
N PHE A 89 0.29 10.98 -16.04
CA PHE A 89 -0.18 12.21 -16.67
C PHE A 89 0.95 12.90 -17.43
N LEU A 90 0.92 12.77 -18.76
CA LEU A 90 1.78 13.52 -19.66
C LEU A 90 1.16 14.89 -19.95
N THR A 91 1.90 15.94 -19.59
CA THR A 91 1.49 17.32 -19.87
C THR A 91 1.74 17.66 -21.35
N PRO A 92 1.01 18.61 -21.97
CA PRO A 92 1.32 19.10 -23.32
C PRO A 92 2.77 19.53 -23.46
N TYR A 93 3.34 20.13 -22.41
CA TYR A 93 4.75 20.48 -22.34
C TYR A 93 5.67 19.25 -22.46
N HIS A 94 5.36 18.14 -21.78
CA HIS A 94 6.10 16.88 -21.91
C HIS A 94 5.87 16.21 -23.27
N LEU A 95 4.63 16.22 -23.79
CA LEU A 95 4.31 15.63 -25.09
C LEU A 95 5.03 16.34 -26.24
N ALA A 96 5.07 17.67 -26.23
CA ALA A 96 5.81 18.47 -27.20
C ALA A 96 7.34 18.21 -27.17
N LYS A 97 7.87 17.78 -26.02
CA LYS A 97 9.28 17.37 -25.89
C LYS A 97 9.54 15.97 -26.47
N MET A 98 8.55 15.07 -26.41
CA MET A 98 8.65 13.71 -26.93
C MET A 98 8.41 13.64 -28.45
N SER A 99 7.50 14.47 -28.97
CA SER A 99 7.21 14.56 -30.40
C SER A 99 6.93 16.02 -30.79
N ALA A 100 7.63 16.48 -31.83
CA ALA A 100 7.47 17.83 -32.39
C ALA A 100 6.08 18.08 -33.02
N GLN A 101 5.26 17.04 -33.17
CA GLN A 101 3.89 17.15 -33.67
C GLN A 101 2.92 17.72 -32.62
N HIS A 102 3.31 17.73 -31.34
CA HIS A 102 2.46 18.20 -30.25
C HIS A 102 2.78 19.64 -29.86
N SER A 103 1.73 20.42 -29.59
CA SER A 103 1.84 21.78 -29.09
C SER A 103 2.11 21.81 -27.58
N THR A 104 2.90 22.79 -27.12
CA THR A 104 3.11 23.07 -25.70
C THR A 104 1.91 23.76 -25.04
N ILE A 105 0.94 24.23 -25.82
CA ILE A 105 -0.24 24.95 -25.36
C ILE A 105 -1.18 23.99 -24.63
N CYS A 106 -1.72 24.44 -23.50
CA CYS A 106 -2.69 23.71 -22.69
C CYS A 106 -3.99 23.44 -23.47
N TRP A 107 -4.38 22.18 -23.63
CA TRP A 107 -5.65 21.81 -24.29
C TRP A 107 -6.91 22.29 -23.54
N ARG A 108 -6.81 22.63 -22.24
CA ARG A 108 -7.96 23.10 -21.44
C ARG A 108 -8.21 24.61 -21.57
N CYS A 109 -7.14 25.39 -21.65
CA CYS A 109 -7.23 26.85 -21.68
C CYS A 109 -6.92 27.46 -23.05
N ASN A 110 -6.20 26.71 -23.89
CA ASN A 110 -5.70 27.08 -25.21
C ASN A 110 -4.95 28.43 -25.26
N ARG A 111 -4.34 28.86 -24.15
CA ARG A 111 -3.73 30.19 -23.99
C ARG A 111 -2.33 30.16 -23.37
N GLN A 112 -2.10 29.29 -22.39
CA GLN A 112 -0.83 29.19 -21.66
C GLN A 112 -0.18 27.83 -21.90
N THR A 113 1.12 27.74 -21.61
CA THR A 113 1.83 26.45 -21.65
C THR A 113 1.18 25.49 -20.65
N GLY A 114 0.80 24.31 -21.12
CA GLY A 114 0.19 23.30 -20.27
C GLY A 114 1.24 22.59 -19.44
N SER A 115 1.68 23.22 -18.35
CA SER A 115 2.44 22.56 -17.30
C SER A 115 1.51 21.79 -16.36
N MET A 116 2.07 20.89 -15.56
CA MET A 116 1.30 20.15 -14.55
C MET A 116 0.62 21.12 -13.57
N MET A 117 1.37 22.11 -13.06
CA MET A 117 0.80 23.13 -12.18
C MET A 117 -0.31 23.93 -12.87
N HIS A 118 -0.15 24.25 -14.15
CA HIS A 118 -1.17 24.96 -14.89
C HIS A 118 -2.47 24.16 -14.99
N ILE A 119 -2.38 22.89 -15.40
CA ILE A 119 -3.56 22.05 -15.66
C ILE A 119 -4.31 21.67 -14.38
N TRP A 120 -3.58 21.44 -13.29
CA TRP A 120 -4.15 20.92 -12.05
C TRP A 120 -4.48 22.00 -11.03
N TRP A 121 -3.72 23.09 -10.97
CA TRP A 121 -3.79 24.07 -9.89
C TRP A 121 -4.14 25.48 -10.35
N SER A 122 -3.58 25.96 -11.46
CA SER A 122 -3.79 27.35 -11.90
C SER A 122 -4.96 27.53 -12.87
N TRP A 123 -5.42 26.45 -13.51
CA TRP A 123 -6.57 26.51 -14.41
C TRP A 123 -7.86 26.52 -13.59
N ASN A 124 -8.21 27.71 -13.08
CA ASN A 124 -9.44 27.90 -12.33
C ASN A 124 -10.57 28.30 -13.29
N ARG A 125 -11.19 27.30 -13.93
CA ARG A 125 -12.55 27.42 -14.49
C ARG A 125 -13.49 26.56 -13.66
N GLY A 126 -13.78 27.00 -12.43
CA GLY A 126 -14.95 26.59 -11.64
C GLY A 126 -15.08 25.12 -11.19
N GLU A 127 -14.30 24.19 -11.72
CA GLU A 127 -14.42 22.77 -11.40
C GLU A 127 -13.03 22.13 -11.30
N SER A 128 -12.65 21.75 -10.07
CA SER A 128 -11.44 20.95 -9.85
C SER A 128 -11.61 19.58 -10.55
N PRO A 129 -10.65 19.13 -11.39
CA PRO A 129 -10.79 17.88 -12.16
C PRO A 129 -10.90 16.61 -11.32
N LEU A 130 -10.68 16.70 -10.00
CA LEU A 130 -10.70 15.56 -9.09
C LEU A 130 -12.10 14.96 -8.88
N LEU A 131 -13.18 15.63 -9.31
CA LEU A 131 -14.55 15.22 -8.98
C LEU A 131 -15.53 15.04 -10.14
N THR A 132 -15.22 15.42 -11.39
CA THR A 132 -16.25 15.40 -12.46
C THR A 132 -15.97 14.57 -13.71
N SER A 133 -14.75 14.10 -14.02
CA SER A 133 -14.61 13.05 -15.04
C SER A 133 -13.31 12.24 -14.97
N ILE A 134 -13.46 10.95 -14.62
CA ILE A 134 -12.50 9.89 -14.97
C ILE A 134 -12.81 9.47 -16.41
N HIS A 135 -12.77 10.40 -17.36
CA HIS A 135 -12.72 10.05 -18.77
C HIS A 135 -11.39 10.59 -19.32
N PRO A 136 -10.39 9.72 -19.53
CA PRO A 136 -9.17 10.12 -20.20
C PRO A 136 -9.52 10.51 -21.65
N PRO A 137 -9.27 11.76 -22.10
CA PRO A 137 -9.61 12.17 -23.46
C PRO A 137 -8.61 11.67 -24.51
N PHE A 138 -7.67 10.79 -24.17
CA PHE A 138 -6.57 10.42 -25.05
C PHE A 138 -6.22 8.94 -24.97
N PHE A 139 -7.15 8.09 -25.41
CA PHE A 139 -6.77 6.94 -26.21
C PHE A 139 -6.85 7.39 -27.67
N LEU A 140 -5.74 7.92 -28.20
CA LEU A 140 -5.61 8.08 -29.65
C LEU A 140 -5.52 6.67 -30.26
N PRO A 141 -6.28 6.35 -31.32
CA PRO A 141 -6.09 5.10 -32.04
C PRO A 141 -4.74 5.17 -32.76
N LEU A 142 -3.98 4.09 -32.66
CA LEU A 142 -2.81 3.81 -33.49
C LEU A 142 -3.21 3.72 -34.97
#